data_AF-A0A1Y3TYA3-F1
#
_entry.id   AF-A0A1Y3TYA3-F1
#
_cell.length_a   1.000
_cell.length_b   1.000
_cell.length_c   1.000
_cell.angle_alpha   90.00
_cell.angle_beta   90.00
_cell.angle_gamma   90.00
#
_symmetry.space_group_name_H-M   'P 1'
#
loop_
_entity.id
_entity.type
_entity.pdbx_description
1 polymer ?
#
loop_
_entity_poly.entity_id
_entity_poly.type
_entity_poly.pdbx_seq_one_letter_code
_entity_poly.pdbx_strand_id
1 'polypeptide(L)'
;MMRIPLLVLAGFASGVVVAAGTFAFIAAIGIVPRMAQRTNTKQYIPFYEDTILLGGLFGCLMSCLDWKIGLQGVPALIHALLCGIFVGVLAMALAEVLNVMPILMRRARLNKGITWFVVSFALGKLLGSLLYFLKDGFYQLP
;
A
#
# COMPACT_ATOMS: atom_id res chain seq x y z
N MET A 1 -35.98 -6.08 10.16
CA MET A 1 -35.23 -5.38 11.24
C MET A 1 -33.79 -5.86 11.42
N MET A 2 -33.52 -7.18 11.51
CA MET A 2 -32.19 -7.73 11.88
C MET A 2 -31.06 -7.55 10.85
N ARG A 3 -31.34 -7.09 9.62
CA ARG A 3 -30.33 -6.95 8.55
C ARG A 3 -29.46 -5.69 8.67
N ILE A 4 -30.04 -4.58 9.14
CA ILE A 4 -29.35 -3.30 9.29
C ILE A 4 -28.16 -3.37 10.26
N PRO A 5 -28.29 -3.94 11.48
CA PRO A 5 -27.14 -4.02 12.40
C PRO A 5 -26.03 -4.93 11.86
N LEU A 6 -26.37 -6.01 11.15
CA LEU A 6 -25.38 -6.89 10.50
C LEU A 6 -24.62 -6.16 9.38
N LEU A 7 -25.32 -5.35 8.57
CA LEU A 7 -24.70 -4.53 7.53
C LEU A 7 -23.77 -3.46 8.11
N VAL A 8 -24.18 -2.81 9.20
CA VAL A 8 -23.34 -1.83 9.91
C VAL A 8 -22.09 -2.49 10.49
N LEU A 9 -22.24 -3.66 11.13
CA LEU A 9 -21.12 -4.41 11.67
C LEU A 9 -20.15 -4.88 10.57
N ALA A 10 -20.68 -5.41 9.47
CA ALA A 10 -19.88 -5.86 8.33
C ALA A 10 -19.14 -4.69 7.66
N GLY A 11 -19.82 -3.55 7.45
CA GLY A 11 -19.22 -2.33 6.94
C GLY A 11 -18.12 -1.81 7.84
N PHE A 12 -18.36 -1.73 9.15
CA PHE A 12 -17.36 -1.31 10.13
C PHE A 12 -16.15 -2.26 10.16
N ALA A 13 -16.38 -3.58 10.21
CA ALA A 13 -15.30 -4.57 10.20
C ALA A 13 -14.44 -4.46 8.93
N SER A 14 -15.07 -4.32 7.76
CA SER A 14 -14.34 -4.13 6.50
C SER A 14 -13.54 -2.83 6.49
N GLY A 15 -14.09 -1.73 7.01
CA GLY A 15 -13.40 -0.45 7.11
C GLY A 15 -12.16 -0.52 8.00
N VAL A 16 -12.27 -1.16 9.17
CA VAL A 16 -11.14 -1.37 10.08
C VAL A 16 -10.04 -2.22 9.44
N VAL A 17 -10.41 -3.32 8.76
CA VAL A 17 -9.44 -4.19 8.09
C VAL A 17 -8.72 -3.46 6.96
N VAL A 18 -9.44 -2.68 6.14
CA VAL A 18 -8.84 -1.90 5.06
C VAL A 18 -7.92 -0.81 5.59
N ALA A 19 -8.34 -0.05 6.61
CA ALA A 19 -7.51 0.99 7.23
C ALA A 19 -6.26 0.42 7.90
N ALA A 20 -6.39 -0.70 8.63
CA ALA A 20 -5.25 -1.39 9.22
C ALA A 20 -4.29 -1.91 8.15
N GLY A 21 -4.81 -2.48 7.06
CA GLY A 21 -4.00 -2.98 5.96
C GLY A 21 -3.22 -1.90 5.22
N THR A 22 -3.83 -0.76 4.92
CA THR A 22 -3.17 0.36 4.25
C THR A 22 -2.11 1.01 5.15
N PHE A 23 -2.41 1.21 6.43
CA PHE A 23 -1.44 1.77 7.38
C PHE A 23 -0.27 0.81 7.61
N ALA A 24 -0.54 -0.49 7.79
CA ALA A 24 0.49 -1.52 7.92
C ALA A 24 1.39 -1.57 6.67
N PHE A 25 0.83 -1.43 5.47
CA PHE A 25 1.60 -1.37 4.23
C PHE A 25 2.56 -0.16 4.19
N ILE A 26 2.04 1.04 4.48
CA ILE A 26 2.83 2.29 4.49
C ILE A 26 3.96 2.22 5.53
N ALA A 27 3.64 1.71 6.73
CA ALA A 27 4.59 1.54 7.82
C ALA A 27 5.65 0.46 7.53
N ALA A 28 5.24 -0.70 6.99
CA ALA A 28 6.14 -1.82 6.70
C ALA A 28 7.15 -1.49 5.58
N ILE A 29 6.72 -0.74 4.56
CA ILE A 29 7.64 -0.21 3.55
C ILE A 29 8.58 0.84 4.15
N GLY A 30 8.15 1.52 5.22
CA GLY A 30 8.93 2.52 5.93
C GLY A 30 8.97 3.86 5.20
N ILE A 31 7.89 4.25 4.52
CA ILE A 31 7.78 5.52 3.80
C ILE A 31 8.06 6.70 4.75
N VAL A 32 7.39 6.70 5.91
CA VAL A 32 7.48 7.74 6.95
C VAL A 32 8.92 7.94 7.46
N PRO A 33 9.60 6.92 8.02
CA PRO A 33 10.94 7.12 8.56
C PRO A 33 11.96 7.53 7.49
N ARG A 34 11.79 7.12 6.23
CA ARG A 34 12.68 7.52 5.13
C ARG A 34 12.49 8.96 4.72
N MET A 35 11.25 9.43 4.64
CA MET A 35 10.96 10.85 4.40
C MET A 35 11.63 11.68 5.48
N ALA A 36 11.38 11.34 6.74
CA ALA A 36 11.96 12.04 7.89
C ALA A 36 13.51 11.97 7.91
N GLN A 37 14.10 10.86 7.46
CA GLN A 37 15.55 10.72 7.36
C GLN A 37 16.14 11.57 6.22
N ARG A 38 15.49 11.62 5.04
CA ARG A 38 15.97 12.41 3.89
C ARG A 38 15.83 13.91 4.13
N THR A 39 14.81 14.34 4.86
CA THR A 39 14.62 15.74 5.27
C THR A 39 15.38 16.11 6.55
N ASN A 40 16.17 15.19 7.13
CA ASN A 40 16.85 15.37 8.43
C ASN A 40 15.92 15.79 9.58
N THR A 41 14.64 15.42 9.48
CA THR A 41 13.54 15.89 10.33
C THR A 41 12.95 14.73 11.13
N LYS A 42 13.82 13.86 11.69
CA LYS A 42 13.43 12.63 12.41
C LYS A 42 12.55 12.88 13.64
N GLN A 43 12.64 14.07 14.24
CA GLN A 43 11.85 14.44 15.42
C GLN A 43 10.36 14.66 15.12
N TYR A 44 9.97 14.81 13.85
CA TYR A 44 8.58 15.07 13.44
C TYR A 44 7.94 13.87 12.73
N ILE A 45 8.37 12.64 13.03
CA ILE A 45 7.72 11.41 12.53
C ILE A 45 6.19 11.42 12.75
N PRO A 46 5.66 11.78 13.94
CA PRO A 46 4.21 11.81 14.17
C PRO A 46 3.48 12.76 13.20
N PHE A 47 4.10 13.91 12.87
CA PHE A 47 3.51 14.87 11.94
C PHE A 47 3.40 14.32 10.52
N TYR A 48 4.38 13.52 10.07
CA TYR A 48 4.31 12.82 8.79
C TYR A 48 3.19 11.78 8.78
N GLU A 49 3.01 11.03 9.87
CA GLU A 49 1.92 10.05 10.01
C GLU A 49 0.56 10.73 9.95
N ASP A 50 0.37 11.80 10.72
CA ASP A 50 -0.88 12.59 10.73
C ASP A 50 -1.19 13.16 9.35
N THR A 51 -0.19 13.66 8.63
CA THR A 51 -0.37 14.20 7.27
C THR A 51 -0.81 13.12 6.29
N ILE A 52 -0.23 11.91 6.37
CA ILE A 52 -0.63 10.77 5.53
C ILE A 52 -2.04 10.29 5.90
N LEU A 53 -2.37 10.25 7.19
CA LEU A 53 -3.70 9.90 7.68
C LEU A 53 -4.77 10.89 7.17
N LEU A 54 -4.50 12.19 7.27
CA LEU A 54 -5.38 13.24 6.74
C LEU A 54 -5.56 13.13 5.22
N GLY A 55 -4.47 12.88 4.48
CA GLY A 55 -4.53 12.65 3.04
C GLY A 55 -5.35 11.41 2.66
N GLY A 56 -5.18 10.31 3.40
CA GLY A 56 -5.95 9.08 3.23
C GLY A 56 -7.43 9.26 3.56
N LEU A 57 -7.75 9.96 4.65
CA LEU A 57 -9.12 10.31 5.03
C LEU A 57 -9.79 11.17 3.96
N PHE A 58 -9.07 12.18 3.45
CA PHE A 58 -9.55 13.05 2.38
C PHE A 58 -9.81 12.27 1.07
N GLY A 59 -8.89 11.38 0.67
CA GLY A 59 -9.07 10.51 -0.48
C GLY A 59 -10.25 9.53 -0.32
N CYS A 60 -10.43 9.00 0.89
CA CYS A 60 -11.56 8.13 1.23
C CYS A 60 -12.89 8.89 1.16
N LEU A 61 -12.95 10.12 1.68
CA LEU A 61 -14.13 10.98 1.60
C LEU A 61 -14.48 11.30 0.15
N MET A 62 -13.51 11.67 -0.68
CA MET A 62 -13.75 11.91 -2.11
C MET A 62 -14.31 10.68 -2.82
N SER A 63 -13.74 9.50 -2.54
CA SER A 63 -14.15 8.24 -3.16
C SER A 63 -15.55 7.81 -2.70
N CYS A 64 -15.89 8.03 -1.43
CA CYS A 64 -17.19 7.65 -0.86
C CYS A 64 -18.31 8.58 -1.30
N LEU A 65 -18.02 9.87 -1.49
CA LEU A 65 -19.00 10.88 -1.90
C LEU A 65 -19.15 10.98 -3.43
N ASP A 66 -18.44 10.15 -4.21
CA ASP A 66 -18.31 10.27 -5.67
C ASP A 66 -18.06 11.72 -6.13
N TRP A 67 -17.30 12.47 -5.32
CA TRP A 67 -17.13 13.89 -5.53
C TRP A 67 -16.23 14.10 -6.73
N LYS A 68 -16.84 14.35 -7.89
CA LYS A 68 -16.15 14.73 -9.11
C LYS A 68 -15.68 16.17 -9.00
N ILE A 69 -14.56 16.38 -8.31
CA ILE A 69 -13.88 17.67 -8.37
C ILE A 69 -13.42 17.79 -9.83
N GLY A 70 -14.00 18.74 -10.56
CA GLY A 70 -13.56 19.11 -11.91
C GLY A 70 -12.19 19.79 -11.84
N LEU A 71 -11.16 19.06 -11.41
CA LEU A 71 -9.78 19.52 -11.37
C LEU A 71 -9.34 19.77 -12.80
N GLN A 72 -9.41 21.03 -13.23
CA GLN A 72 -8.91 21.49 -14.51
C GLN A 72 -7.84 22.56 -14.27
N GLY A 73 -6.79 22.55 -15.10
CA GLY A 73 -5.69 23.52 -15.01
C GLY A 73 -4.74 23.28 -13.83
N VAL A 74 -4.34 24.37 -13.17
CA VAL A 74 -3.33 24.39 -12.08
C VAL A 74 -3.60 23.38 -10.95
N PRO A 75 -4.83 23.23 -10.40
CA PRO A 75 -5.05 22.28 -9.31
C PRO A 75 -4.86 20.82 -9.72
N ALA A 76 -5.14 20.46 -10.99
CA ALA A 76 -4.87 19.11 -11.50
C ALA A 76 -3.37 18.81 -11.57
N LEU A 77 -2.57 19.81 -11.96
CA LEU A 77 -1.11 19.69 -12.01
C LEU A 77 -0.53 19.49 -10.61
N ILE A 78 -1.01 20.23 -9.61
CA ILE A 78 -0.58 20.07 -8.22
C ILE A 78 -0.90 18.66 -7.73
N HIS A 79 -2.12 18.17 -7.99
CA HIS A 79 -2.51 16.81 -7.62
C HIS A 79 -1.60 15.76 -8.28
N ALA A 80 -1.35 15.87 -9.59
CA ALA A 80 -0.46 14.96 -10.31
C ALA A 80 0.98 14.98 -9.76
N LEU A 81 1.49 16.16 -9.39
CA LEU A 81 2.81 16.31 -8.78
C LEU A 81 2.87 15.64 -7.40
N LEU A 82 1.85 15.83 -6.56
CA LEU A 82 1.75 15.16 -5.26
C LEU A 82 1.72 13.64 -5.40
N CYS A 83 0.94 13.10 -6.35
CA CYS A 83 0.96 11.68 -6.67
C CYS A 83 2.34 11.21 -7.14
N GLY A 84 3.03 12.01 -7.97
CA GLY A 84 4.39 11.74 -8.41
C GLY A 84 5.40 11.69 -7.26
N ILE A 85 5.33 12.62 -6.31
CA ILE A 85 6.16 12.62 -5.09
C ILE A 85 5.88 11.35 -4.28
N PHE A 86 4.61 11.01 -4.05
CA PHE A 86 4.24 9.81 -3.30
C PHE A 86 4.79 8.54 -3.96
N VAL A 87 4.59 8.36 -5.26
CA VAL A 87 5.10 7.20 -6.01
C VAL A 87 6.63 7.18 -6.04
N GLY A 88 7.28 8.33 -6.16
CA GLY A 88 8.74 8.46 -6.11
C GLY A 88 9.31 8.02 -4.76
N VAL A 89 8.71 8.48 -3.66
CA VAL A 89 9.10 8.06 -2.31
C VAL A 89 8.81 6.57 -2.11
N LEU A 90 7.67 6.06 -2.59
CA LEU A 90 7.33 4.64 -2.54
C LEU A 90 8.38 3.78 -3.28
N ALA A 91 8.78 4.19 -4.48
CA ALA A 91 9.79 3.47 -5.27
C ALA A 91 11.17 3.47 -4.59
N MET A 92 11.62 4.63 -4.10
CA MET A 92 12.83 4.72 -3.29
C MET A 92 12.72 3.88 -2.02
N ALA A 93 11.53 3.83 -1.41
CA ALA A 93 11.31 3.06 -0.22
C ALA A 93 11.45 1.55 -0.48
N LEU A 94 10.81 1.06 -1.53
CA LEU A 94 10.94 -0.32 -1.96
C LEU A 94 12.40 -0.67 -2.29
N ALA A 95 13.13 0.20 -2.97
CA ALA A 95 14.53 -0.04 -3.33
C ALA A 95 15.43 -0.29 -2.10
N GLU A 96 15.29 0.50 -1.03
CA GLU A 96 16.07 0.23 0.19
C GLU A 96 15.60 -1.07 0.89
N VAL A 97 14.28 -1.36 0.95
CA VAL A 97 13.81 -2.62 1.56
C VAL A 97 14.47 -3.78 0.83
N LEU A 98 14.47 -3.73 -0.50
CA LEU A 98 15.07 -4.75 -1.35
C LEU A 98 16.58 -4.85 -1.14
N ASN A 99 17.29 -3.75 -0.89
CA ASN A 99 18.72 -3.79 -0.54
C ASN A 99 18.98 -4.37 0.86
N VAL A 100 18.07 -4.15 1.81
CA VAL A 100 18.18 -4.67 3.19
C VAL A 100 17.84 -6.15 3.28
N MET A 101 16.94 -6.67 2.43
CA MET A 101 16.51 -8.06 2.44
C MET A 101 17.67 -9.08 2.33
N PRO A 102 18.61 -8.96 1.37
CA PRO A 102 19.80 -9.83 1.29
C PRO A 102 20.66 -9.78 2.55
N ILE A 103 20.81 -8.60 3.16
CA ILE A 103 21.61 -8.41 4.37
C ILE A 103 20.94 -9.14 5.54
N LEU A 104 19.62 -8.99 5.69
CA LEU A 104 18.83 -9.68 6.70
C LEU A 104 18.93 -11.20 6.54
N MET A 105 18.81 -11.71 5.31
CA MET A 105 18.94 -13.13 5.00
C MET A 105 20.32 -13.69 5.36
N ARG A 106 21.40 -12.94 5.08
CA ARG A 106 22.76 -13.31 5.48
C ARG A 106 22.91 -13.31 7.00
N ARG A 107 22.34 -12.33 7.70
CA ARG A 107 22.40 -12.23 9.17
C ARG A 107 21.60 -13.33 9.86
N ALA A 108 20.46 -13.73 9.28
CA ALA A 108 19.64 -14.85 9.73
C ALA A 108 20.27 -16.23 9.43
N ARG A 109 21.49 -16.27 8.86
CA ARG A 109 22.21 -17.49 8.44
C ARG A 109 21.39 -18.38 7.49
N LEU A 110 20.49 -17.79 6.70
CA LEU A 110 19.68 -18.47 5.69
C LEU A 110 20.48 -18.73 4.39
N ASN A 111 21.70 -19.24 4.50
CA ASN A 111 22.62 -19.41 3.36
C ASN A 111 22.15 -20.46 2.33
N LYS A 112 21.26 -21.39 2.71
CA LYS A 112 20.71 -22.43 1.82
C LYS A 112 19.22 -22.26 1.49
N GLY A 113 18.53 -21.30 2.12
CA GLY A 113 17.08 -21.14 2.00
C GLY A 113 16.63 -20.18 0.89
N ILE A 114 17.53 -19.34 0.36
CA ILE A 114 17.16 -18.27 -0.60
C ILE A 114 16.58 -18.87 -1.89
N THR A 115 17.19 -19.94 -2.42
CA THR A 115 16.68 -20.64 -3.59
C THR A 115 15.24 -21.13 -3.37
N TRP A 116 14.94 -21.69 -2.19
CA TRP A 116 13.59 -22.14 -1.85
C TRP A 116 12.59 -20.99 -1.72
N PHE A 117 13.01 -19.84 -1.20
CA PHE A 117 12.18 -18.64 -1.16
C PHE A 117 11.83 -18.13 -2.57
N VAL A 118 12.84 -18.00 -3.43
CA VAL A 118 12.65 -17.53 -4.81
C VAL A 118 11.79 -18.51 -5.60
N VAL A 119 12.02 -19.82 -5.45
CA VAL A 119 11.21 -20.86 -6.10
C VAL A 119 9.77 -20.84 -5.60
N SER A 120 9.53 -20.68 -4.29
CA SER A 120 8.17 -20.56 -3.74
C SER A 120 7.43 -19.35 -4.29
N PHE A 121 8.13 -18.21 -4.43
CA PHE A 121 7.57 -16.98 -5.00
C PHE A 121 7.26 -17.16 -6.50
N ALA A 122 8.16 -17.80 -7.24
CA ALA A 122 7.98 -18.10 -8.65
C ALA A 122 6.82 -19.07 -8.87
N LEU A 123 6.71 -20.13 -8.05
CA LEU A 123 5.59 -21.08 -8.09
C LEU A 123 4.26 -20.41 -7.76
N GLY A 124 4.22 -19.52 -6.76
CA GLY A 124 3.01 -18.75 -6.44
C GLY A 124 2.55 -17.89 -7.63
N LYS A 125 3.47 -17.18 -8.30
CA LYS A 125 3.16 -16.41 -9.52
C LYS A 125 2.77 -17.30 -10.70
N LEU A 126 3.45 -18.44 -10.86
CA LEU A 126 3.15 -19.42 -11.91
C LEU A 126 1.72 -19.95 -11.73
N LEU A 127 1.37 -20.40 -10.52
CA LEU A 127 0.03 -20.88 -10.20
C LEU A 127 -1.02 -19.77 -10.39
N GLY A 128 -0.74 -18.55 -9.96
CA GLY A 128 -1.63 -17.40 -10.20
C GLY A 128 -1.85 -17.13 -11.70
N SER A 129 -0.79 -17.20 -12.51
CA SER A 129 -0.87 -17.03 -13.97
C SER A 129 -1.62 -18.18 -14.64
N LEU A 130 -1.36 -19.43 -14.25
CA LEU A 130 -2.08 -20.60 -14.75
C LEU A 130 -3.56 -20.54 -14.40
N LEU A 131 -3.92 -20.14 -13.18
CA LEU A 131 -5.32 -19.94 -12.80
C LEU A 131 -5.97 -18.80 -13.60
N TYR A 132 -5.23 -17.73 -13.89
CA TYR A 132 -5.70 -16.63 -14.73
C TYR A 132 -6.01 -17.07 -16.16
N PHE A 133 -5.16 -17.92 -16.77
CA PHE A 133 -5.33 -18.36 -18.16
C PHE A 133 -6.19 -19.61 -18.34
N LEU A 134 -6.19 -20.55 -17.40
CA LEU A 134 -6.93 -21.82 -17.53
C LEU A 134 -8.40 -21.70 -17.11
N LYS A 135 -8.75 -20.71 -16.28
CA LYS A 135 -10.12 -20.50 -15.83
C LYS A 135 -10.75 -19.34 -16.57
N ASP A 136 -11.30 -19.63 -17.74
CA ASP A 136 -12.21 -18.74 -18.46
C ASP A 136 -13.38 -18.37 -17.54
N GLY A 137 -13.49 -17.08 -17.20
CA GLY A 137 -14.48 -16.54 -16.27
C GLY A 137 -13.94 -16.03 -14.93
N PHE A 138 -12.62 -16.12 -14.65
CA PHE A 138 -12.04 -15.48 -13.45
C PHE A 138 -12.02 -13.94 -13.54
N TYR A 139 -12.12 -13.38 -14.75
CA TYR A 139 -12.12 -11.93 -15.00
C TYR A 139 -13.53 -11.34 -15.24
N GLN A 140 -14.55 -12.19 -15.40
CA GLN A 140 -15.93 -11.76 -15.56
C GLN A 140 -16.69 -11.99 -14.25
N LEU A 141 -16.56 -11.04 -13.32
CA LEU A 141 -17.63 -10.80 -12.37
C LEU A 141 -18.68 -9.91 -13.07
N PRO A 142 -19.98 -10.22 -12.97
CA PRO A 142 -21.06 -9.37 -13.48
C PRO A 142 -21.09 -8.00 -12.79
#